data_AF-L9XWX7-F1
#
_entry.id   AF-L9XWX7-F1
#
_cell.length_a   1.000
_cell.length_b   1.000
_cell.length_c   1.000
_cell.angle_alpha   90.00
_cell.angle_beta   90.00
_cell.angle_gamma   90.00
#
_symmetry.space_group_name_H-M   'P 1'
#
loop_
_entity.id
_entity.type
_entity.pdbx_description
1 polymer ?
#
loop_
_entity_poly.entity_id
_entity_poly.type
_entity_poly.pdbx_seq_one_letter_code
_entity_poly.pdbx_strand_id
1 'polypeptide(L)'
;MGRTTQSLDVDRRGVLKASGVAALAAGVGGRTLVQESSPATDDELEEGEEVKTICSHCSVGCGLKMVVDNDAVVGQEPWDDHPINEGGLCAKGASLAQTVNSDRRLKEPMKRGCHRTSSTLKSRVNAEVDEFSDPAR
;
A
#
# COMPACT_ATOMS: atom_id res chain seq x y z
N MET A 1 -64.83 19.71 12.97
CA MET A 1 -64.60 18.24 12.91
C MET A 1 -63.75 17.91 11.69
N GLY A 2 -62.44 17.73 11.86
CA GLY A 2 -61.53 17.24 10.82
C GLY A 2 -60.61 16.19 11.44
N ARG A 3 -60.90 14.91 11.20
CA ARG A 3 -60.12 13.77 11.70
C ARG A 3 -58.76 13.78 11.02
N THR A 4 -57.70 14.15 11.74
CA THR A 4 -56.32 14.07 11.21
C THR A 4 -55.73 12.73 11.66
N THR A 5 -55.75 11.76 10.75
CA THR A 5 -55.05 10.48 10.88
C THR A 5 -53.54 10.73 10.81
N GLN A 6 -52.81 10.45 11.88
CA GLN A 6 -51.34 10.53 11.89
C GLN A 6 -50.77 9.29 11.18
N SER A 7 -50.35 9.43 9.93
CA SER A 7 -49.45 8.48 9.27
C SER A 7 -48.01 8.84 9.66
N LEU A 8 -47.25 7.83 10.08
CA LEU A 8 -45.80 7.93 10.20
C LEU A 8 -45.20 7.87 8.79
N ASP A 9 -45.23 9.00 8.10
CA ASP A 9 -44.50 9.16 6.85
C ASP A 9 -43.02 9.33 7.17
N VAL A 10 -42.17 8.46 6.59
CA VAL A 10 -40.70 8.52 6.70
C VAL A 10 -40.22 9.73 5.89
N ASP A 11 -40.30 10.89 6.51
CA ASP A 11 -39.87 12.15 5.92
C ASP A 11 -38.39 12.41 6.23
N ARG A 12 -37.61 12.98 5.30
CA ARG A 12 -36.16 13.24 5.49
C ARG A 12 -35.87 14.04 6.77
N ARG A 13 -36.82 14.87 7.18
CA ARG A 13 -36.77 15.67 8.40
C ARG A 13 -37.05 14.86 9.67
N GLY A 14 -37.85 13.80 9.58
CA GLY A 14 -38.06 12.82 10.65
C GLY A 14 -36.80 12.00 10.91
N VAL A 15 -36.09 11.59 9.84
CA VAL A 15 -34.81 10.89 9.96
C VAL A 15 -33.73 11.78 10.61
N LEU A 16 -33.62 13.05 10.20
CA LEU A 16 -32.66 14.00 10.79
C LEU A 16 -32.94 14.31 12.27
N LYS A 17 -34.21 14.39 12.66
CA LYS A 17 -34.58 14.61 14.07
C LYS A 17 -34.33 13.38 14.92
N ALA A 18 -34.61 12.19 14.40
CA ALA A 18 -34.35 10.93 15.09
C ALA A 18 -32.85 10.70 15.29
N SER A 19 -32.01 10.96 14.27
CA SER A 19 -30.56 10.80 14.38
C SER A 19 -29.92 11.83 15.30
N GLY A 20 -30.39 13.09 15.30
CA GLY A 20 -29.90 14.12 16.22
C GLY A 20 -30.13 13.82 17.70
N VAL A 21 -31.28 13.23 18.05
CA VAL A 21 -31.60 12.84 19.44
C VAL A 21 -30.79 11.61 19.86
N ALA A 22 -30.60 10.62 18.97
CA ALA A 22 -29.80 9.44 19.25
C ALA A 22 -28.32 9.77 19.52
N ALA A 23 -27.74 10.72 18.78
CA ALA A 23 -26.35 11.16 18.97
C ALA A 23 -26.12 11.81 20.35
N LEU A 24 -27.10 12.57 20.86
CA LEU A 24 -27.00 13.21 22.18
C LEU A 24 -27.11 12.20 23.32
N ALA A 25 -27.94 11.16 23.18
CA ALA A 25 -28.03 10.08 24.17
C ALA A 25 -26.72 9.28 24.27
N ALA A 26 -26.02 9.08 23.14
CA ALA A 26 -24.69 8.47 23.13
C ALA A 26 -23.60 9.39 23.72
N GLY A 27 -23.75 10.72 23.66
CA GLY A 27 -22.76 11.67 24.16
C GLY A 27 -22.62 11.75 25.68
N VAL A 28 -23.69 11.44 26.44
CA VAL A 28 -23.66 11.51 27.92
C VAL A 28 -23.33 10.16 28.57
N GLY A 29 -23.60 9.04 27.90
CA GLY A 29 -23.30 7.68 28.40
C GLY A 29 -22.16 6.93 27.70
N GLY A 30 -21.69 7.41 26.55
CA GLY A 30 -20.82 6.63 25.65
C GLY A 30 -19.31 6.71 25.89
N ARG A 31 -18.86 7.11 27.08
CA ARG A 31 -17.41 7.16 27.39
C ARG A 31 -16.80 5.83 27.83
N THR A 32 -17.58 4.75 27.96
CA THR A 32 -17.08 3.46 28.42
C THR A 32 -16.95 2.40 27.33
N LEU A 33 -17.37 2.68 26.08
CA LEU A 33 -17.34 1.70 24.98
C LEU A 33 -16.31 2.03 23.89
N VAL A 34 -15.65 3.19 23.95
CA VAL A 34 -14.47 3.51 23.12
C VAL A 34 -13.21 3.18 23.91
N GLN A 35 -13.06 1.91 24.25
CA GLN A 35 -11.76 1.32 24.59
C GLN A 35 -11.74 -0.10 24.05
N GLU A 36 -11.87 -0.22 22.73
CA GLU A 36 -11.19 -1.27 21.97
C GLU A 36 -9.95 -0.64 21.34
N SER A 37 -9.03 -0.20 22.19
CA SER A 37 -7.63 -0.16 21.79
C SER A 37 -7.20 -1.62 21.78
N SER A 38 -7.32 -2.27 20.62
CA SER A 38 -6.57 -3.49 20.36
C SER A 38 -5.13 -3.23 20.80
N PRO A 39 -4.48 -4.13 21.56
CA PRO A 39 -3.05 -4.00 21.74
C PRO A 39 -2.47 -3.91 20.34
N ALA A 40 -1.75 -2.83 20.04
CA ALA A 40 -0.79 -2.87 18.97
C ALA A 40 0.05 -4.10 19.32
N THR A 41 -0.08 -5.16 18.50
CA THR A 41 0.93 -6.18 18.49
C THR A 41 2.19 -5.40 18.17
N ASP A 42 3.07 -5.27 19.17
CA ASP A 42 4.47 -5.02 18.91
C ASP A 42 4.89 -6.26 18.10
N ASP A 43 4.63 -6.22 16.79
CA ASP A 43 5.07 -7.22 15.83
C ASP A 43 6.59 -7.06 15.81
N GLU A 44 7.21 -7.75 16.76
CA GLU A 44 8.63 -8.02 16.86
C GLU A 44 9.07 -8.44 15.46
N LEU A 45 9.71 -7.52 14.74
CA LEU A 45 10.11 -7.75 13.37
C LEU A 45 11.04 -8.95 13.37
N GLU A 46 10.49 -10.03 12.83
CA GLU A 46 11.08 -11.35 12.77
C GLU A 46 12.51 -11.27 12.23
N GLU A 47 13.40 -12.06 12.85
CA GLU A 47 14.83 -12.24 12.54
C GLU A 47 15.18 -11.94 11.07
N GLY A 48 15.65 -10.72 10.79
CA GLY A 48 16.03 -10.29 9.44
C GLY A 48 17.04 -9.15 9.49
N GLU A 49 17.86 -9.02 8.44
CA GLU A 49 18.83 -7.94 8.31
C GLU A 49 18.12 -6.63 7.94
N GLU A 50 18.29 -5.60 8.77
CA GLU A 50 17.81 -4.26 8.45
C GLU A 50 18.75 -3.56 7.46
N VAL A 51 18.27 -3.33 6.24
CA VAL A 51 19.00 -2.65 5.18
C VAL A 51 18.37 -1.29 4.89
N LYS A 52 19.19 -0.24 4.97
CA LYS A 52 18.81 1.14 4.60
C LYS A 52 18.84 1.31 3.09
N THR A 53 17.75 1.80 2.51
CA THR A 53 17.59 1.97 1.07
C THR A 53 16.81 3.24 0.71
N ILE A 54 16.72 3.54 -0.58
CA ILE A 54 16.08 4.73 -1.14
C ILE A 54 14.86 4.30 -1.97
N CYS A 55 13.76 5.05 -1.82
CA CYS A 55 12.52 4.84 -2.56
C CYS A 55 12.72 5.07 -4.07
N SER A 56 12.32 4.09 -4.89
CA SER A 56 12.48 4.12 -6.34
C SER A 56 11.26 4.62 -7.12
N HIS A 57 10.27 5.23 -6.46
CA HIS A 57 9.02 5.64 -7.12
C HIS A 57 9.06 7.04 -7.74
N CYS A 58 9.60 8.02 -7.02
CA CYS A 58 9.67 9.40 -7.48
C CYS A 58 11.07 9.97 -7.26
N SER A 59 11.34 11.14 -7.84
CA SER A 59 12.64 11.80 -7.77
C SER A 59 12.99 12.41 -6.41
N VAL A 60 12.11 12.32 -5.41
CA VAL A 60 12.38 12.83 -4.05
C VAL A 60 13.48 12.01 -3.37
N GLY A 61 13.51 10.69 -3.60
CA GLY A 61 14.50 9.82 -2.98
C GLY A 61 14.33 9.70 -1.46
N CYS A 62 13.12 9.48 -0.97
CA CYS A 62 12.85 9.23 0.45
C CYS A 62 13.62 8.00 0.94
N GLY A 63 14.20 8.07 2.14
CA GLY A 63 14.87 6.94 2.79
C GLY A 63 13.88 6.03 3.50
N LEU A 64 14.13 4.73 3.44
CA LEU A 64 13.39 3.71 4.18
C LEU A 64 14.33 2.58 4.63
N LYS A 65 13.91 1.84 5.64
CA LYS A 65 14.55 0.60 6.09
C LYS A 65 13.73 -0.58 5.57
N MET A 66 14.41 -1.57 5.01
CA MET A 66 13.79 -2.84 4.63
C MET A 66 14.36 -3.95 5.51
N VAL A 67 13.50 -4.83 5.98
CA VAL A 67 13.89 -6.06 6.68
C VAL A 67 13.99 -7.15 5.63
N VAL A 68 15.18 -7.72 5.48
CA VAL A 68 15.47 -8.77 4.51
C VAL A 68 15.74 -10.07 5.26
N ASP A 69 15.04 -11.13 4.87
CA ASP A 69 15.29 -12.49 5.33
C ASP A 69 15.32 -13.43 4.13
N ASN A 70 16.27 -14.37 4.10
CA ASN A 70 16.42 -15.38 3.05
C ASN A 70 16.31 -14.82 1.60
N ASP A 71 16.99 -13.69 1.32
CA ASP A 71 16.96 -12.96 0.05
C ASP A 71 15.58 -12.39 -0.37
N ALA A 72 14.61 -12.35 0.55
CA ALA A 72 13.29 -11.77 0.34
C ALA A 72 13.05 -10.59 1.29
N VAL A 73 12.33 -9.57 0.80
CA VAL A 73 11.94 -8.42 1.63
C VAL A 73 10.71 -8.83 2.44
N VAL A 74 10.84 -8.96 3.76
CA VAL A 74 9.76 -9.39 4.66
C VAL A 74 9.02 -8.18 5.24
N GLY A 75 9.75 -7.12 5.55
CA GLY A 75 9.22 -5.93 6.20
C GLY A 75 9.74 -4.63 5.59
N GLN A 76 9.01 -3.54 5.85
CA GLN A 76 9.47 -2.19 5.55
C GLN A 76 9.10 -1.25 6.69
N GLU A 77 10.04 -0.38 7.03
CA GLU A 77 9.88 0.67 8.02
C GLU A 77 10.36 2.01 7.47
N PRO A 78 9.80 3.12 7.95
CA PRO A 78 10.37 4.43 7.70
C PRO A 78 11.78 4.55 8.29
N TRP A 79 12.63 5.33 7.61
CA TRP A 79 13.92 5.74 8.19
C TRP A 79 13.76 7.14 8.78
N ASP A 80 13.62 7.20 10.11
CA ASP A 80 13.36 8.45 10.85
C ASP A 80 14.49 9.49 10.72
N ASP A 81 15.74 9.04 10.68
CA ASP A 81 16.93 9.90 10.60
C ASP A 81 17.38 10.20 9.15
N HIS A 82 16.49 10.08 8.15
CA HIS A 82 16.86 10.37 6.77
C HIS A 82 16.65 11.86 6.43
N PRO A 83 17.65 12.56 5.86
CA PRO A 83 17.67 14.03 5.75
C PRO A 83 16.59 14.64 4.85
N ILE A 84 15.92 13.83 4.02
CA ILE A 84 14.90 14.32 3.07
C ILE A 84 13.48 14.17 3.61
N ASN A 85 13.22 13.11 4.38
CA ASN A 85 11.86 12.73 4.75
C ASN A 85 11.64 12.60 6.25
N GLU A 86 12.69 12.53 7.07
CA GLU A 86 12.59 12.49 8.54
C GLU A 86 11.57 11.43 9.02
N GLY A 87 11.58 10.24 8.41
CA GLY A 87 10.61 9.16 8.68
C GLY A 87 9.30 9.22 7.88
N GLY A 88 9.05 10.29 7.13
CA GLY A 88 7.86 10.43 6.30
C GLY A 88 7.86 9.51 5.08
N LEU A 89 6.77 8.76 4.87
CA LEU A 89 6.53 8.00 3.65
C LEU A 89 5.14 8.30 3.09
N CYS A 90 5.05 8.51 1.77
CA CYS A 90 3.76 8.57 1.08
C CYS A 90 3.20 7.17 0.83
N ALA A 91 1.93 7.07 0.42
CA ALA A 91 1.28 5.78 0.13
C ALA A 91 2.06 4.89 -0.86
N LYS A 92 2.77 5.50 -1.83
CA LYS A 92 3.61 4.78 -2.80
C LYS A 92 4.83 4.18 -2.10
N GLY A 93 5.55 5.00 -1.34
CA GLY A 93 6.73 4.56 -0.57
C GLY A 93 6.37 3.49 0.46
N ALA A 94 5.22 3.64 1.12
CA ALA A 94 4.70 2.65 2.06
C ALA A 94 4.21 1.34 1.40
N SER A 95 4.19 1.24 0.07
CA SER A 95 3.81 0.02 -0.67
C SER A 95 4.99 -0.64 -1.39
N LEU A 96 6.23 -0.23 -1.08
CA LEU A 96 7.42 -0.70 -1.79
C LEU A 96 7.64 -2.21 -1.60
N ALA A 97 7.50 -2.73 -0.38
CA ALA A 97 7.65 -4.16 -0.12
C ALA A 97 6.68 -5.01 -0.98
N GLN A 98 5.45 -4.54 -1.16
CA GLN A 98 4.46 -5.23 -2.01
C GLN A 98 4.83 -5.17 -3.50
N THR A 99 5.50 -4.10 -3.94
CA THR A 99 5.96 -3.98 -5.33
C THR A 99 7.09 -4.95 -5.63
N VAL A 100 8.04 -5.11 -4.70
CA VAL A 100 9.16 -6.06 -4.82
C VAL A 100 8.63 -7.50 -4.85
N ASN A 101 7.69 -7.81 -3.96
CA ASN A 101 7.10 -9.13 -3.82
C ASN A 101 5.90 -9.38 -4.75
N SER A 102 5.69 -8.54 -5.77
CA SER A 102 4.55 -8.69 -6.67
C SER A 102 4.67 -9.92 -7.56
N ASP A 103 3.60 -10.72 -7.64
CA ASP A 103 3.50 -11.88 -8.55
C ASP A 103 3.67 -11.51 -10.03
N ARG A 104 3.39 -10.24 -10.36
CA ARG A 104 3.50 -9.72 -11.73
C ARG A 104 4.92 -9.31 -12.11
N ARG A 105 5.90 -9.40 -11.19
CA ARG A 105 7.30 -9.05 -11.47
C ARG A 105 7.90 -10.03 -12.48
N LEU A 106 8.50 -9.49 -13.54
CA LEU A 106 9.17 -10.29 -14.56
C LEU A 106 10.40 -10.97 -13.96
N LYS A 107 10.45 -12.30 -14.03
CA LYS A 107 11.55 -13.14 -13.53
C LYS A 107 12.55 -13.53 -14.63
N GLU A 108 12.09 -13.48 -15.88
CA GLU A 108 12.87 -13.84 -17.06
C GLU A 108 12.67 -12.79 -18.18
N PRO A 109 13.65 -12.62 -19.06
CA PRO A 109 13.53 -11.69 -20.18
C PRO A 109 12.45 -12.14 -21.18
N MET A 110 11.72 -11.21 -21.79
CA MET A 110 10.63 -11.49 -22.76
C MET A 110 10.88 -10.80 -24.11
N LYS A 111 10.54 -11.46 -25.23
CA LYS A 111 10.60 -10.88 -26.59
C LYS A 111 9.19 -10.68 -27.13
N ARG A 112 8.91 -9.52 -27.75
CA ARG A 112 7.60 -9.24 -28.36
C ARG A 112 7.28 -10.30 -29.43
N GLY A 113 6.04 -10.80 -29.44
CA GLY A 113 5.60 -11.88 -30.33
C GLY A 113 5.96 -13.29 -29.86
N CYS A 114 6.84 -13.43 -28.86
CA CYS A 114 7.14 -14.71 -28.24
C CYS A 114 6.46 -14.79 -26.87
N HIS A 115 5.46 -15.66 -26.77
CA HIS A 115 4.66 -15.87 -25.56
C HIS A 115 5.43 -16.65 -24.46
N ARG A 116 6.59 -17.24 -24.79
CA ARG A 116 7.50 -17.86 -23.84
C ARG A 116 8.85 -18.15 -24.50
N THR A 117 9.93 -17.50 -24.07
CA THR A 117 11.29 -18.00 -24.36
C THR A 117 12.21 -17.73 -23.18
N SER A 118 12.48 -18.78 -22.42
CA SER A 118 13.52 -18.83 -21.39
C SER A 118 14.93 -18.90 -22.01
N SER A 119 15.26 -17.98 -22.93
CA SER A 119 16.63 -17.87 -23.45
C SER A 119 17.48 -17.07 -22.48
N THR A 120 18.69 -17.57 -22.23
CA THR A 120 19.67 -17.00 -21.28
C THR A 120 19.89 -15.50 -21.52
N LEU A 121 20.04 -14.70 -20.46
CA LEU A 121 20.24 -13.25 -20.54
C LEU A 121 21.34 -12.85 -21.55
N LYS A 122 22.47 -13.57 -21.55
CA LYS A 122 23.59 -13.33 -22.47
C LYS A 122 23.22 -13.49 -23.94
N SER A 123 22.47 -14.52 -24.32
CA SER A 123 22.10 -14.72 -25.72
C SER A 123 21.10 -13.69 -26.20
N ARG A 124 20.30 -13.10 -25.29
CA ARG A 124 19.40 -12.00 -25.62
C ARG A 124 20.09 -10.67 -25.76
N VAL A 125 21.02 -10.34 -24.86
CA VAL A 125 21.83 -9.13 -25.00
C VAL A 125 22.59 -9.18 -26.32
N ASN A 126 23.23 -10.32 -26.63
CA ASN A 126 23.94 -10.47 -27.90
C ASN A 126 22.98 -10.37 -29.11
N ALA A 127 21.81 -11.01 -29.07
CA ALA A 127 20.84 -10.91 -30.15
C ALA A 127 20.31 -9.47 -30.36
N GLU A 128 20.16 -8.68 -29.29
CA GLU A 128 19.79 -7.27 -29.39
C GLU A 128 20.93 -6.43 -29.96
N VAL A 129 22.18 -6.71 -29.55
CA VAL A 129 23.38 -6.04 -30.08
C VAL A 129 23.56 -6.36 -31.57
N ASP A 130 23.35 -7.62 -31.97
CA ASP A 130 23.40 -8.03 -33.37
C ASP A 130 22.30 -7.34 -34.18
N GLU A 131 21.08 -7.22 -33.61
CA GLU A 131 19.95 -6.53 -34.24
C GLU A 131 20.16 -5.00 -34.34
N PHE A 132 20.88 -4.39 -33.39
CA PHE A 132 21.27 -2.96 -33.44
C PHE A 132 22.48 -2.71 -34.37
N SER A 133 23.39 -3.68 -34.47
CA SER A 133 24.60 -3.59 -35.29
C SER A 133 24.35 -3.89 -36.77
N ASP A 134 23.18 -4.40 -37.15
CA ASP A 134 22.84 -4.69 -38.54
C ASP A 134 22.66 -3.38 -39.34
N PRO A 135 23.55 -3.06 -40.30
CA PRO A 135 23.49 -1.82 -41.08
C PRO A 135 22.33 -1.80 -42.10
N ALA A 136 21.61 -2.91 -42.27
CA ALA A 136 20.50 -3.02 -43.22
C ALA A 136 19.14 -2.55 -42.65
N ARG A 137 19.10 -2.03 -41.42
CA ARG A 137 17.89 -1.50 -40.76
C ARG A 137 17.84 0.02 -40.74
#